data_AF-A0A3A9GEK4-F1
#
_entry.id   AF-A0A3A9GEK4-F1
#
_cell.length_a   1.000
_cell.length_b   1.000
_cell.length_c   1.000
_cell.angle_alpha   90.00
_cell.angle_beta   90.00
_cell.angle_gamma   90.00
#
_symmetry.space_group_name_H-M   'P 1'
#
loop_
_entity.id
_entity.type
_entity.pdbx_description
1 polymer ?
#
loop_
_entity_poly.entity_id
_entity_poly.type
_entity_poly.pdbx_seq_one_letter_code
_entity_poly.pdbx_strand_id
1 'polypeptide(L)'
;MTERNGSVISFDLIYQFSKEDIEKRIEEVRTTVMQQMRANMDNYVWKNIKSLEELESTRMSAVRKFLSDYEKGKAEGRYVFHELPDKLPYGADYFDIGLSSHFLLMYTSLGYNFHIASMTEMLRVCKEIRIFPIVDLDANKTDLISVC
;
A
#
# COMPACT_ATOMS: atom_id res chain seq x y z
N MET A 1 -8.94 6.83 -8.53
CA MET A 1 -8.64 8.13 -9.15
C MET A 1 -9.14 8.21 -10.58
N THR A 2 -8.97 7.15 -11.37
CA THR A 2 -9.47 7.06 -12.76
C THR A 2 -10.98 7.28 -12.89
N GLU A 3 -11.80 6.73 -11.98
CA GLU A 3 -13.26 6.98 -11.93
C GLU A 3 -13.63 8.48 -11.73
N ARG A 4 -12.68 9.29 -11.26
CA ARG A 4 -12.82 10.75 -11.06
C ARG A 4 -11.96 11.54 -12.06
N ASN A 5 -11.61 10.95 -13.20
CA ASN A 5 -10.76 11.53 -14.25
C ASN A 5 -9.34 11.92 -13.80
N GLY A 6 -8.83 11.31 -12.73
CA GLY A 6 -7.44 11.47 -12.31
C GLY A 6 -6.51 10.44 -12.97
N SER A 7 -5.27 10.84 -13.27
CA SER A 7 -4.20 9.94 -13.69
C SER A 7 -3.49 9.34 -12.47
N VAL A 8 -3.26 8.04 -12.47
CA VAL A 8 -2.56 7.33 -11.38
C VAL A 8 -1.77 6.16 -11.94
N ILE A 9 -0.56 5.98 -11.42
CA ILE A 9 0.28 4.81 -11.64
C ILE A 9 0.62 4.25 -10.27
N SER A 10 0.43 2.95 -10.10
CA SER A 10 0.76 2.22 -8.89
C SER A 10 1.97 1.32 -9.14
N PHE A 11 2.85 1.25 -8.15
CA PHE A 11 4.09 0.47 -8.17
C PHE A 11 4.05 -0.53 -7.03
N ASP A 12 4.14 -1.82 -7.34
CA ASP A 12 4.08 -2.88 -6.33
C ASP A 12 4.66 -4.20 -6.88
N LEU A 13 5.31 -4.96 -6.00
CA LEU A 13 5.81 -6.31 -6.29
C LEU A 13 4.68 -7.27 -6.72
N ILE A 14 3.46 -7.06 -6.23
CA ILE A 14 2.30 -7.90 -6.54
C ILE A 14 1.94 -7.88 -8.03
N TYR A 15 2.33 -6.81 -8.75
CA TYR A 15 1.97 -6.65 -10.16
C TYR A 15 2.76 -7.58 -11.10
N GLN A 16 3.69 -8.38 -10.58
CA GLN A 16 4.28 -9.50 -11.34
C GLN A 16 3.28 -10.64 -11.57
N PHE A 17 2.26 -10.79 -10.71
CA PHE A 17 1.33 -11.91 -10.74
C PHE A 17 0.11 -11.65 -11.64
N SER A 18 -0.58 -12.72 -12.02
CA SER A 18 -1.87 -12.67 -12.72
C SER A 18 -3.00 -12.26 -11.78
N LYS A 19 -4.12 -11.80 -12.32
CA LYS A 19 -5.35 -11.58 -11.55
C LYS A 19 -5.75 -12.83 -10.75
N GLU A 20 -5.70 -14.00 -11.38
CA GLU A 20 -6.12 -15.27 -10.79
C GLU A 20 -5.21 -15.67 -9.61
N ASP A 21 -3.90 -15.47 -9.73
CA ASP A 21 -2.94 -15.74 -8.65
C ASP A 21 -3.18 -14.82 -7.45
N ILE A 22 -3.43 -13.53 -7.72
CA ILE A 22 -3.71 -12.55 -6.67
C ILE A 22 -5.03 -12.87 -5.97
N GLU A 23 -6.09 -13.17 -6.72
CA GLU A 23 -7.40 -13.52 -6.18
C GLU A 23 -7.31 -14.78 -5.31
N LYS A 24 -6.65 -15.83 -5.81
CA LYS A 24 -6.41 -17.06 -5.05
C LYS A 24 -5.66 -16.78 -3.75
N ARG A 25 -4.59 -15.99 -3.81
CA ARG A 25 -3.79 -15.66 -2.62
C ARG A 25 -4.63 -14.91 -1.58
N ILE A 26 -5.47 -13.98 -2.01
CA ILE A 26 -6.35 -13.22 -1.11
C ILE A 26 -7.32 -14.17 -0.40
N GLU A 27 -7.99 -15.06 -1.13
CA GLU A 27 -8.93 -16.01 -0.52
C GLU A 27 -8.23 -16.98 0.46
N GLU A 28 -7.01 -17.41 0.16
CA GLU A 28 -6.21 -18.24 1.06
C GLU A 28 -5.88 -17.54 2.39
N VAL A 29 -5.51 -16.25 2.34
CA VAL A 29 -5.10 -15.52 3.56
C VAL A 29 -6.26 -14.87 4.31
N ARG A 30 -7.42 -14.70 3.66
CA ARG A 30 -8.57 -13.94 4.18
C ARG A 30 -9.00 -14.41 5.56
N THR A 31 -9.23 -15.71 5.74
CA THR A 31 -9.69 -16.28 7.01
C THR A 31 -8.67 -16.03 8.13
N THR A 32 -7.39 -16.26 7.84
CA THR A 32 -6.30 -16.04 8.79
C THR A 32 -6.21 -14.58 9.21
N VAL A 33 -6.29 -13.65 8.25
CA VAL A 33 -6.26 -12.21 8.54
C VAL A 33 -7.46 -11.80 9.39
N MET A 34 -8.67 -12.30 9.10
CA MET A 34 -9.85 -11.99 9.91
C MET A 34 -9.77 -12.55 11.33
N GLN A 35 -9.18 -13.73 11.50
CA GLN A 35 -8.93 -14.32 12.83
C GLN A 35 -7.91 -13.48 13.62
N GLN A 36 -6.79 -13.09 13.00
CA GLN A 36 -5.79 -12.22 13.63
C GLN A 36 -6.37 -10.86 14.01
N MET A 37 -7.21 -10.29 13.15
CA MET A 37 -7.91 -9.04 13.45
C MET A 37 -8.87 -9.16 14.62
N ARG A 38 -9.59 -10.28 14.73
CA ARG A 38 -10.46 -10.56 15.88
C ARG A 38 -9.68 -10.66 17.19
N ALA A 39 -8.49 -11.28 17.15
CA ALA A 39 -7.62 -11.38 18.32
C ALA A 39 -7.02 -10.03 18.73
N ASN A 40 -6.81 -9.12 17.78
CA ASN A 40 -6.19 -7.81 18.00
C ASN A 40 -7.19 -6.64 17.87
N MET A 41 -8.46 -6.85 18.21
CA MET A 41 -9.53 -5.85 18.05
C MET A 41 -9.22 -4.53 18.75
N ASP A 42 -8.50 -4.56 19.88
CA ASP A 42 -8.17 -3.39 20.69
C ASP A 42 -7.16 -2.45 20.01
N ASN A 43 -6.46 -2.93 18.96
CA ASN A 43 -5.53 -2.12 18.17
C ASN A 43 -6.24 -1.27 17.09
N TYR A 44 -7.57 -1.38 16.96
CA TYR A 44 -8.35 -0.72 15.93
C TYR A 44 -9.29 0.36 16.50
N VAL A 45 -9.48 1.43 15.74
CA VAL A 45 -10.43 2.50 16.07
C VAL A 45 -11.79 2.23 15.42
N TRP A 46 -12.76 1.74 16.20
CA TRP A 46 -14.11 1.34 15.75
C TRP A 46 -15.12 2.50 15.62
N LYS A 47 -14.65 3.71 15.31
CA LYS A 47 -15.53 4.91 15.26
C LYS A 47 -16.40 4.95 14.00
N ASN A 48 -15.80 4.65 12.86
CA ASN A 48 -16.46 4.77 11.55
C ASN A 48 -16.86 3.42 10.94
N ILE A 49 -16.20 2.34 11.38
CA ILE A 49 -16.50 0.96 11.01
C ILE A 49 -17.00 0.28 12.27
N LYS A 50 -18.22 -0.23 12.24
CA LYS A 50 -18.98 -0.63 13.43
C LYS A 50 -18.77 -2.09 13.82
N SER A 51 -18.19 -2.90 12.92
CA SER A 51 -17.85 -4.29 13.22
C SER A 51 -16.75 -4.86 12.33
N LEU A 52 -16.20 -6.01 12.72
CA LEU A 52 -15.24 -6.77 11.92
C LEU A 52 -15.84 -7.21 10.58
N GLU A 53 -17.12 -7.58 10.57
CA GLU A 53 -17.83 -8.01 9.37
C GLU A 53 -18.01 -6.84 8.38
N GLU A 54 -18.29 -5.63 8.89
CA GLU A 54 -18.32 -4.42 8.07
C GLU A 54 -16.94 -4.09 7.48
N LEU A 55 -15.88 -4.25 8.28
CA LEU A 55 -14.51 -4.07 7.84
C LEU A 55 -14.13 -5.07 6.73
N GLU A 56 -14.44 -6.35 6.95
CA GLU A 56 -14.18 -7.43 5.99
C GLU A 56 -14.91 -7.14 4.68
N SER A 57 -16.21 -6.82 4.76
CA SER A 57 -17.03 -6.48 3.59
C SER A 57 -16.44 -5.28 2.82
N THR A 58 -16.00 -4.25 3.53
CA THR A 58 -15.36 -3.06 2.94
C THR A 58 -14.06 -3.41 2.23
N ARG A 59 -13.18 -4.20 2.86
CA ARG A 59 -11.92 -4.65 2.25
C ARG A 59 -12.15 -5.51 1.03
N MET A 60 -13.05 -6.49 1.12
CA MET A 60 -13.36 -7.37 -0.01
C MET A 60 -14.06 -6.63 -1.16
N SER A 61 -14.83 -5.59 -0.85
CA SER A 61 -15.38 -4.70 -1.89
C SER A 61 -14.27 -3.96 -2.64
N ALA A 62 -13.27 -3.44 -1.93
CA ALA A 62 -12.10 -2.80 -2.55
C ALA A 62 -11.28 -3.79 -3.39
N VAL A 63 -11.05 -5.01 -2.89
CA VAL A 63 -10.38 -6.09 -3.63
C VAL A 63 -11.12 -6.40 -4.94
N ARG A 64 -12.44 -6.60 -4.90
CA ARG A 64 -13.21 -6.89 -6.11
C ARG A 64 -13.11 -5.78 -7.15
N LYS A 65 -13.14 -4.51 -6.71
CA LYS A 65 -12.94 -3.36 -7.61
C LYS A 65 -11.55 -3.38 -8.24
N PHE A 66 -10.51 -3.59 -7.43
CA PHE A 66 -9.14 -3.72 -7.93
C PHE A 66 -9.02 -4.87 -8.94
N LEU A 67 -9.44 -6.08 -8.60
CA LEU A 67 -9.38 -7.26 -9.48
C LEU A 67 -10.19 -7.07 -10.78
N SER A 68 -11.30 -6.34 -10.74
CA SER A 68 -12.10 -6.03 -11.93
C SER A 68 -11.40 -5.08 -12.89
N ASP A 69 -10.52 -4.22 -12.37
CA ASP A 69 -9.78 -3.21 -13.14
C ASP A 69 -8.35 -3.67 -13.51
N TYR A 70 -7.80 -4.65 -12.78
CA TYR A 70 -6.38 -4.98 -12.76
C TYR A 70 -5.79 -5.29 -14.13
N GLU A 71 -6.31 -6.27 -14.87
CA GLU A 71 -5.72 -6.68 -16.16
C GLU A 71 -5.77 -5.55 -17.20
N LYS A 72 -6.89 -4.84 -17.28
CA LYS A 72 -7.03 -3.67 -18.15
C LYS A 72 -6.04 -2.58 -17.73
N GLY A 73 -5.98 -2.26 -16.44
CA GLY A 73 -5.09 -1.23 -15.93
C GLY A 73 -3.62 -1.57 -16.10
N LYS A 74 -3.25 -2.85 -16.01
CA LYS A 74 -1.90 -3.33 -16.24
C LYS A 74 -1.50 -3.14 -17.69
N ALA A 75 -2.38 -3.51 -18.63
CA ALA A 75 -2.19 -3.25 -20.06
C ALA A 75 -2.10 -1.75 -20.41
N GLU A 76 -2.81 -0.89 -19.66
CA GLU A 76 -2.76 0.57 -19.78
C GLU A 76 -1.56 1.21 -19.06
N GLY A 77 -0.70 0.42 -18.38
CA GLY A 77 0.47 0.93 -17.65
C GLY A 77 0.16 1.58 -16.31
N ARG A 78 -1.03 1.36 -15.74
CA ARG A 78 -1.44 1.89 -14.42
C ARG A 78 -0.99 1.03 -13.25
N TYR A 79 -0.67 -0.24 -13.49
CA TYR A 79 -0.12 -1.18 -12.49
C TYR A 79 1.23 -1.68 -12.97
N VAL A 80 2.32 -1.22 -12.35
CA VAL A 80 3.69 -1.46 -12.81
C VAL A 80 4.46 -2.26 -11.75
N PHE A 81 4.92 -3.45 -12.13
CA PHE A 81 5.82 -4.22 -11.27
C PHE A 81 7.10 -3.42 -11.01
N HIS A 82 7.36 -3.16 -9.73
CA HIS A 82 8.54 -2.42 -9.30
C HIS A 82 8.79 -2.66 -7.81
N GLU A 83 10.06 -2.65 -7.42
CA GLU A 83 10.51 -2.77 -6.04
C GLU A 83 11.20 -1.49 -5.60
N LEU A 84 10.78 -0.89 -4.48
CA LEU A 84 11.61 0.15 -3.86
C LEU A 84 12.73 -0.53 -3.06
N PRO A 85 13.97 0.01 -3.04
CA PRO A 85 14.35 1.36 -3.48
C PRO A 85 14.91 1.42 -4.92
N ASP A 86 14.63 0.43 -5.78
CA ASP A 86 15.14 0.47 -7.14
C ASP A 86 14.62 1.71 -7.88
N LYS A 87 15.43 2.18 -8.83
CA LYS A 87 15.17 3.41 -9.56
C LYS A 87 13.94 3.26 -10.46
N LEU A 88 12.96 4.12 -10.26
CA LEU A 88 11.77 4.22 -11.09
C LEU A 88 12.10 4.77 -12.49
N PRO A 89 11.42 4.28 -13.55
CA PRO A 89 11.70 4.66 -14.94
C PRO A 89 11.14 6.04 -15.32
N TYR A 90 11.16 7.00 -14.39
CA TYR A 90 10.64 8.35 -14.57
C TYR A 90 11.70 9.41 -14.25
N GLY A 91 11.58 10.57 -14.88
CA GLY A 91 12.41 11.74 -14.61
C GLY A 91 12.11 12.38 -13.25
N ALA A 92 12.82 13.46 -12.94
CA ALA A 92 12.54 14.22 -11.73
C ALA A 92 11.18 14.92 -11.81
N ASP A 93 10.48 15.07 -10.67
CA ASP A 93 9.20 15.80 -10.55
C ASP A 93 8.09 15.37 -11.52
N TYR A 94 8.14 14.12 -11.99
CA TYR A 94 7.20 13.57 -12.96
C TYR A 94 5.77 13.47 -12.40
N PHE A 95 5.64 13.13 -11.11
CA PHE A 95 4.37 13.04 -10.41
C PHE A 95 4.17 14.24 -9.48
N ASP A 96 2.94 14.74 -9.38
CA ASP A 96 2.62 15.81 -8.42
C ASP A 96 2.64 15.29 -6.98
N ILE A 97 2.22 14.05 -6.75
CA ILE A 97 2.11 13.46 -5.41
C ILE A 97 2.44 11.97 -5.42
N GLY A 98 3.33 11.54 -4.53
CA GLY A 98 3.60 10.15 -4.19
C GLY A 98 2.90 9.76 -2.91
N LEU A 99 2.24 8.60 -2.88
CA LEU A 99 1.55 8.10 -1.69
C LEU A 99 2.17 6.75 -1.28
N SER A 100 2.64 6.67 -0.04
CA SER A 100 2.95 5.38 0.60
C SER A 100 2.01 5.21 1.78
N SER A 101 1.10 4.24 1.68
CA SER A 101 0.24 3.88 2.79
C SER A 101 0.96 2.85 3.69
N HIS A 102 0.29 1.74 4.05
CA HIS A 102 0.75 0.74 5.02
C HIS A 102 1.94 -0.09 4.51
N PHE A 103 3.09 0.55 4.32
CA PHE A 103 4.33 -0.05 3.86
C PHE A 103 5.52 0.53 4.63
N LEU A 104 6.12 1.65 4.19
CA LEU A 104 7.44 2.09 4.63
C LEU A 104 7.66 2.07 6.14
N LEU A 105 7.18 3.08 6.88
CA LEU A 105 7.56 3.27 8.28
C LEU A 105 6.92 2.24 9.24
N MET A 106 6.00 1.45 8.72
CA MET A 106 5.34 0.35 9.42
C MET A 106 6.24 -0.89 9.54
N TYR A 107 7.07 -1.17 8.53
CA TYR A 107 7.96 -2.34 8.49
C TYR A 107 9.41 -1.97 8.85
N THR A 108 9.65 -1.71 10.14
CA THR A 108 10.98 -1.30 10.66
C THR A 108 12.10 -2.30 10.37
N SER A 109 11.78 -3.58 10.17
CA SER A 109 12.72 -4.65 9.84
C SER A 109 13.39 -4.50 8.48
N LEU A 110 12.86 -3.67 7.57
CA LEU A 110 13.49 -3.36 6.28
C LEU A 110 14.77 -2.51 6.47
N GLY A 111 14.92 -1.88 7.63
CA GLY A 111 16.14 -1.19 8.04
C GLY A 111 16.22 0.24 7.52
N TYR A 112 16.88 1.10 8.31
CA TYR A 112 16.95 2.55 8.08
C TYR A 112 17.36 2.94 6.65
N ASN A 113 18.39 2.29 6.10
CA ASN A 113 18.91 2.58 4.76
C ASN A 113 17.87 2.31 3.66
N PHE A 114 17.07 1.25 3.78
CA PHE A 114 16.01 0.93 2.83
C PHE A 114 14.97 2.05 2.79
N HIS A 115 14.52 2.51 3.96
CA HIS A 115 13.50 3.55 4.06
C HIS A 115 14.01 4.87 3.47
N ILE A 116 15.24 5.29 3.82
CA ILE A 116 15.84 6.51 3.26
C ILE A 116 15.98 6.41 1.74
N ALA A 117 16.49 5.30 1.22
CA ALA A 117 16.65 5.11 -0.22
C ALA A 117 15.30 5.13 -0.95
N SER A 118 14.29 4.48 -0.37
CA SER A 118 12.93 4.43 -0.92
C SER A 118 12.28 5.81 -0.95
N MET A 119 12.33 6.56 0.17
CA MET A 119 11.79 7.91 0.25
C MET A 119 12.54 8.89 -0.67
N THR A 120 13.87 8.72 -0.80
CA THR A 120 14.69 9.52 -1.71
C THR A 120 14.28 9.28 -3.16
N GLU A 121 14.08 8.02 -3.55
CA GLU A 121 13.64 7.70 -4.91
C GLU A 121 12.21 8.21 -5.19
N MET A 122 11.30 8.09 -4.21
CA MET A 122 9.97 8.67 -4.33
C MET A 122 10.02 10.20 -4.47
N LEU A 123 10.82 10.91 -3.65
CA LEU A 123 11.01 12.36 -3.75
C LEU A 123 11.72 12.78 -5.04
N ARG A 124 12.53 11.91 -5.63
CA ARG A 124 13.14 12.18 -6.93
C ARG A 124 12.05 12.32 -7.99
N VAL A 125 11.10 11.39 -8.04
CA VAL A 125 10.06 11.36 -9.09
C VAL A 125 8.79 12.14 -8.74
N CYS A 126 8.56 12.48 -7.46
CA CYS A 126 7.37 13.16 -6.98
C CYS A 126 7.70 14.52 -6.35
N LYS A 127 6.94 15.56 -6.68
CA LYS A 127 7.08 16.90 -6.06
C LYS A 127 6.82 16.89 -4.55
N GLU A 128 5.89 16.05 -4.11
CA GLU A 128 5.55 15.83 -2.70
C GLU A 128 5.32 14.34 -2.45
N ILE A 129 5.71 13.84 -1.27
CA ILE A 129 5.34 12.49 -0.83
C ILE A 129 4.54 12.55 0.46
N ARG A 130 3.54 11.67 0.60
CA ARG A 130 2.78 11.46 1.84
C ARG A 130 2.91 10.03 2.29
N ILE A 131 3.39 9.86 3.52
CA ILE A 131 3.65 8.56 4.11
C ILE A 131 2.72 8.38 5.31
N PHE A 132 2.00 7.27 5.35
CA PHE A 132 1.13 6.89 6.46
C PHE A 132 1.07 5.36 6.57
N PRO A 133 1.27 4.72 7.74
CA PRO A 133 1.39 5.34 9.04
C PRO A 133 2.81 5.81 9.35
N ILE A 134 2.95 6.59 10.42
CA ILE A 134 4.23 6.99 11.04
C ILE A 134 4.52 6.19 12.33
N VAL A 135 3.93 5.00 12.43
CA VAL A 135 4.05 4.05 13.56
C VAL A 135 4.38 2.67 13.01
N ASP A 136 4.92 1.79 13.86
CA ASP A 136 5.18 0.39 13.52
C ASP A 136 3.90 -0.47 13.53
N LEU A 137 4.06 -1.78 13.32
CA LEU A 137 2.95 -2.75 13.30
C LEU A 137 2.19 -2.85 14.62
N ASP A 138 2.82 -2.50 15.74
CA ASP A 138 2.24 -2.51 17.09
C ASP A 138 1.70 -1.14 17.50
N ALA A 139 1.61 -0.21 16.54
CA ALA A 139 1.21 1.19 16.72
C ALA A 139 2.13 2.00 17.66
N ASN A 140 3.36 1.53 17.90
CA ASN A 140 4.36 2.30 18.61
C ASN A 140 5.03 3.30 17.68
N LYS A 141 5.58 4.37 18.27
CA LYS A 141 6.39 5.33 17.51
C LYS A 141 7.57 4.58 16.88
N THR A 142 7.73 4.72 15.57
CA THR A 142 8.87 4.15 14.87
C THR A 142 10.16 4.91 15.22
N ASP A 143 11.25 4.18 15.42
CA ASP A 143 12.58 4.76 15.66
C ASP A 143 13.16 5.44 14.41
N LEU A 144 12.54 5.22 13.25
CA LEU A 144 12.89 5.86 11.98
C LEU A 144 12.56 7.37 11.95
N ILE A 145 11.72 7.84 12.87
CA ILE A 145 11.31 9.25 12.98
C ILE A 145 11.73 9.76 14.36
N SER A 146 13.05 9.92 14.53
CA SER A 146 13.56 10.72 15.65
C SER A 146 13.31 12.20 15.34
N VAL A 147 12.71 12.91 16.30
CA VAL A 147 12.54 14.37 16.20
C VAL A 147 13.95 14.95 16.30
N CYS A 148 14.39 15.68 15.27
CA CYS A 148 15.59 16.51 15.34
C CYS A 148 15.51 17.49 16.51
#